data_AF-A0A101WN76-F1
#
_entry.id   AF-A0A101WN76-F1
#
_cell.length_a   1.000
_cell.length_b   1.000
_cell.length_c   1.000
_cell.angle_alpha   90.00
_cell.angle_beta   90.00
_cell.angle_gamma   90.00
#
_symmetry.space_group_name_H-M   'P 1'
#
loop_
_entity.id
_entity.type
_entity.pdbx_description
1 polymer ?
#
loop_
_entity_poly.entity_id
_entity_poly.type
_entity_poly.pdbx_seq_one_letter_code
_entity_poly.pdbx_strand_id
1 'polypeptide(L)'
;MLIDKEKINLDEVMVEVKLLLKGVNKKEVVINCLALDAIEFVDLLNNNRFVVQNAVERKKFENAFYFFDDYKRKETVCVDLREVKLFTIPFFMDMGKEYDLKIMMMK
;
A
#
# COMPACT_ATOMS: atom_id res chain seq x y z
N MET A 1 12.38 10.73 9.58
CA MET A 1 13.68 10.24 10.08
C MET A 1 14.37 9.66 8.88
N LEU A 2 15.54 10.16 8.55
CA LEU A 2 16.32 9.64 7.43
C LEU A 2 17.06 8.41 7.92
N ILE A 3 16.85 7.28 7.24
CA ILE A 3 17.51 6.02 7.57
C ILE A 3 18.25 5.54 6.31
N ASP A 4 19.51 5.20 6.52
CA ASP A 4 20.37 4.64 5.48
C ASP A 4 19.82 3.30 5.00
N LYS A 5 19.77 3.10 3.67
CA LYS A 5 19.16 1.91 3.07
C LYS A 5 19.87 0.63 3.48
N GLU A 6 21.18 0.69 3.70
CA GLU A 6 21.96 -0.47 4.15
C GLU A 6 21.60 -0.95 5.56
N LYS A 7 20.86 -0.15 6.34
CA LYS A 7 20.47 -0.43 7.72
C LYS A 7 19.02 -0.89 7.86
N ILE A 8 18.25 -0.94 6.78
CA ILE A 8 16.85 -1.38 6.78
C ILE A 8 16.63 -2.41 5.67
N ASN A 9 16.13 -3.59 6.04
CA ASN A 9 15.58 -4.54 5.10
C ASN A 9 14.06 -4.35 5.00
N LEU A 10 13.55 -3.87 3.88
CA LEU A 10 12.11 -3.63 3.69
C LEU A 10 11.27 -4.89 3.64
N ASP A 11 11.90 -6.02 3.35
CA ASP A 11 11.27 -7.35 3.42
C ASP A 11 11.04 -7.82 4.86
N GLU A 12 11.54 -7.07 5.85
CA GLU A 12 11.41 -7.38 7.29
C GLU A 12 10.69 -6.27 8.07
N VAL A 13 10.44 -5.11 7.44
CA VAL A 13 9.75 -3.99 8.10
C VAL A 13 8.24 -4.16 7.96
N MET A 14 7.55 -4.36 9.08
CA MET A 14 6.09 -4.36 9.11
C MET A 14 5.52 -2.94 9.19
N VAL A 15 4.46 -2.70 8.42
CA VAL A 15 3.71 -1.44 8.38
C VAL A 15 2.21 -1.69 8.49
N GLU A 16 1.48 -0.68 8.96
CA GLU A 16 0.03 -0.72 9.06
C GLU A 16 -0.60 0.07 7.89
N VAL A 17 -1.32 -0.63 7.02
CA VAL A 17 -2.11 -0.06 5.92
C VAL A 17 -3.57 -0.02 6.33
N LYS A 18 -4.24 1.13 6.16
CA LYS A 18 -5.67 1.29 6.40
C LYS A 18 -6.40 1.57 5.11
N LEU A 19 -7.40 0.77 4.79
CA LEU A 19 -8.23 0.90 3.60
C LEU A 19 -9.67 1.20 4.00
N LEU A 20 -10.24 2.24 3.40
CA LEU A 20 -11.65 2.56 3.51
C LEU A 20 -12.35 2.14 2.22
N LEU A 21 -13.30 1.20 2.34
CA LEU A 21 -14.03 0.70 1.17
C LEU A 21 -15.27 1.57 0.85
N LYS A 22 -15.69 1.54 -0.41
CA LYS A 22 -16.95 2.11 -0.91
C LYS A 22 -18.12 1.27 -0.39
N GLY A 23 -19.29 1.90 -0.20
CA GLY A 23 -20.50 1.24 0.29
C GLY A 23 -21.15 1.92 1.49
N VAL A 24 -22.32 1.40 1.89
CA VAL A 24 -23.18 1.96 2.94
C VAL A 24 -22.55 1.81 4.32
N ASN A 25 -21.87 0.68 4.55
CA ASN A 25 -21.04 0.45 5.73
C ASN A 25 -19.59 0.73 5.35
N LYS A 26 -19.16 1.98 5.57
CA LYS A 26 -17.79 2.48 5.39
C LYS A 26 -16.81 1.77 6.34
N LYS A 27 -16.59 0.48 6.14
CA LYS A 27 -15.70 -0.32 6.98
C LYS A 27 -14.25 0.04 6.65
N GLU A 28 -13.52 0.38 7.70
CA GLU A 28 -12.07 0.44 7.66
C GLU A 28 -11.53 -0.98 7.79
N VAL A 29 -10.63 -1.34 6.88
CA VAL A 29 -9.85 -2.58 6.94
C VAL A 29 -8.42 -2.18 7.29
N VAL A 30 -7.92 -2.70 8.39
CA VAL A 30 -6.53 -2.50 8.83
C VAL A 30 -5.75 -3.76 8.49
N ILE A 31 -4.63 -3.60 7.80
CA ILE A 31 -3.78 -4.68 7.29
C ILE A 31 -2.35 -4.43 7.78
N ASN A 32 -1.73 -5.44 8.39
CA ASN A 32 -0.34 -5.37 8.85
C ASN A 32 0.53 -6.18 7.88
N CYS A 33 1.13 -5.51 6.89
CA CYS A 33 1.91 -6.12 5.80
C CYS A 33 3.37 -5.67 5.85
N LEU A 34 4.20 -6.16 4.92
CA LEU A 34 5.56 -5.65 4.77
C LEU A 34 5.55 -4.26 4.12
N ALA A 35 6.60 -3.49 4.38
CA ALA A 35 6.80 -2.18 3.77
C ALA A 35 6.85 -2.29 2.24
N LEU A 36 7.46 -3.35 1.71
CA LEU A 36 7.49 -3.63 0.27
C LEU A 36 6.08 -3.79 -0.31
N ASP A 37 5.21 -4.59 0.31
CA ASP A 37 3.82 -4.78 -0.14
C ASP A 37 3.06 -3.44 -0.20
N ALA A 38 3.26 -2.58 0.79
CA ALA A 38 2.63 -1.25 0.82
C ALA A 38 3.15 -0.34 -0.31
N ILE A 39 4.44 -0.42 -0.65
CA ILE A 39 5.05 0.34 -1.76
C ILE A 39 4.49 -0.15 -3.09
N GLU A 40 4.50 -1.47 -3.32
CA GLU A 40 3.97 -2.09 -4.53
C GLU A 40 2.49 -1.76 -4.75
N PHE A 41 1.70 -1.75 -3.68
CA PHE A 41 0.31 -1.34 -3.73
C PHE A 41 0.15 0.12 -4.19
N VAL A 42 0.97 1.05 -3.67
CA VAL A 42 0.94 2.46 -4.09
C VAL A 42 1.41 2.63 -5.53
N ASP A 43 2.45 1.90 -5.94
CA ASP A 43 2.94 1.92 -7.32
C ASP A 43 1.88 1.37 -8.29
N LEU A 44 1.16 0.32 -7.91
CA LEU A 44 0.03 -0.20 -8.68
C LEU A 44 -1.09 0.83 -8.83
N LEU A 45 -1.40 1.59 -7.77
CA LEU A 45 -2.39 2.68 -7.81
C LEU A 45 -1.91 3.88 -8.62
N ASN A 46 -0.62 4.22 -8.57
CA ASN A 46 -0.04 5.31 -9.34
C ASN A 46 0.11 4.96 -10.82
N ASN A 47 0.57 3.77 -11.16
CA ASN A 47 0.63 3.27 -12.54
C ASN A 47 -0.77 3.22 -13.17
N ASN A 48 -1.80 2.89 -12.38
CA ASN A 48 -3.20 3.02 -12.79
C ASN A 48 -3.61 4.45 -13.22
N ARG A 49 -3.01 5.48 -12.62
CA ARG A 49 -3.33 6.89 -12.90
C ARG A 49 -2.68 7.41 -14.18
N PHE A 50 -1.55 6.85 -14.60
CA PHE A 50 -0.77 7.34 -15.75
C PHE A 50 -0.92 6.50 -17.03
N VAL A 51 -1.43 5.26 -16.95
CA VAL A 51 -1.44 4.29 -18.06
C VAL A 51 -2.76 4.26 -18.87
N VAL A 52 -3.79 5.04 -18.52
CA VAL A 52 -5.02 5.03 -19.33
C VAL A 52 -4.83 5.80 -20.66
N GLN A 53 -4.22 5.15 -21.66
CA GLN A 53 -4.11 5.68 -23.03
C GLN A 53 -4.86 4.82 -24.07
N ASN A 54 -5.20 3.56 -23.77
CA ASN A 54 -5.77 2.62 -24.75
C ASN A 54 -6.63 1.51 -24.10
N ALA A 55 -7.67 1.07 -24.82
CA ALA A 55 -8.77 0.23 -24.30
C ALA A 55 -8.36 -1.18 -23.81
N VAL A 56 -7.23 -1.71 -24.30
CA VAL A 56 -6.72 -3.04 -23.95
C VAL A 56 -6.09 -3.04 -22.55
N GLU A 57 -5.37 -1.98 -22.19
CA GLU A 57 -4.75 -1.85 -20.87
C GLU A 57 -5.81 -1.57 -19.79
N ARG A 58 -6.87 -0.83 -20.16
CA ARG A 58 -8.05 -0.60 -19.31
C ARG A 58 -8.69 -1.90 -18.81
N LYS A 59 -8.79 -2.93 -19.67
CA LYS A 59 -9.32 -4.25 -19.30
C LYS A 59 -8.48 -5.01 -18.27
N LYS A 60 -7.16 -4.79 -18.24
CA LYS A 60 -6.29 -5.41 -17.21
C LYS A 60 -6.56 -4.82 -15.83
N PHE A 61 -6.96 -3.55 -15.76
CA PHE A 61 -7.28 -2.86 -14.52
C PHE A 61 -8.76 -2.98 -14.10
N GLU A 62 -9.66 -3.38 -15.02
CA GLU A 62 -11.08 -3.65 -14.71
C GLU A 62 -11.27 -4.82 -13.73
N ASN A 63 -10.26 -5.71 -13.57
CA ASN A 63 -10.24 -6.81 -12.60
C ASN A 63 -9.04 -6.73 -11.64
N ALA A 64 -8.61 -5.52 -11.28
CA ALA A 64 -7.45 -5.36 -10.41
C ALA A 64 -7.82 -5.69 -8.95
N PHE A 65 -7.43 -6.88 -8.53
CA PHE A 65 -7.33 -7.26 -7.13
C PHE A 65 -5.87 -7.13 -6.68
N TYR A 66 -5.66 -6.76 -5.42
CA TYR A 66 -4.35 -6.82 -4.78
C TYR A 66 -4.46 -7.68 -3.53
N PHE A 67 -3.45 -8.52 -3.30
CA PHE A 67 -3.40 -9.42 -2.16
C PHE A 67 -2.36 -8.91 -1.18
N PHE A 68 -2.75 -8.75 0.08
CA PHE A 68 -1.85 -8.50 1.18
C PHE A 68 -1.79 -9.74 2.06
N ASP A 69 -0.64 -10.03 2.63
CA ASP A 69 -0.56 -10.94 3.78
C ASP A 69 -0.62 -10.12 5.07
N ASP A 70 -1.70 -10.29 5.85
CA ASP A 70 -1.81 -9.69 7.18
C ASP A 70 -1.10 -10.58 8.20
N TYR A 71 0.14 -10.24 8.53
CA TYR A 71 0.98 -11.01 9.44
C TYR A 71 0.45 -11.02 10.87
N LYS A 72 -0.32 -10.00 11.27
CA LYS A 72 -0.91 -9.93 12.62
C LYS A 72 -2.11 -10.87 12.75
N ARG A 73 -2.97 -10.91 11.72
CA ARG A 73 -4.17 -11.76 11.68
C ARG A 73 -3.88 -13.16 11.13
N LYS A 74 -2.72 -13.37 10.50
CA LYS A 74 -2.29 -14.61 9.84
C LYS A 74 -3.25 -15.03 8.73
N GLU A 75 -3.71 -14.07 7.94
CA GLU A 75 -4.63 -14.28 6.82
C GLU A 75 -4.17 -13.49 5.59
N THR A 76 -4.47 -14.00 4.40
CA THR A 76 -4.30 -13.24 3.15
C THR A 76 -5.57 -12.43 2.91
N VAL A 77 -5.43 -11.12 2.72
CA VAL A 77 -6.49 -10.16 2.46
C VAL A 77 -6.49 -9.78 0.98
N CYS A 78 -7.58 -10.13 0.27
CA CYS A 78 -7.79 -9.70 -1.10
C CYS A 78 -8.60 -8.40 -1.15
N VAL A 79 -8.08 -7.41 -1.87
CA VAL A 79 -8.66 -6.07 -2.00
C VAL A 79 -9.03 -5.82 -3.46
N ASP A 80 -10.31 -5.58 -3.72
CA ASP A 80 -10.77 -5.02 -5.00
C ASP A 80 -10.42 -3.53 -5.05
N LEU A 81 -9.50 -3.15 -5.95
CA LEU A 81 -9.04 -1.77 -6.05
C LEU A 81 -10.16 -0.79 -6.40
N ARG A 82 -11.22 -1.26 -7.08
CA ARG A 82 -12.36 -0.42 -7.47
C ARG A 82 -13.20 -0.03 -6.27
N GLU A 83 -13.17 -0.82 -5.21
CA GLU A 83 -13.89 -0.57 -3.97
C GLU A 83 -13.08 0.27 -2.98
N VAL A 84 -11.79 0.52 -3.21
CA VAL A 84 -11.01 1.42 -2.34
C VAL A 84 -11.47 2.87 -2.57
N LYS A 85 -12.02 3.49 -1.52
CA LYS A 85 -12.41 4.90 -1.51
C LYS A 85 -11.27 5.80 -1.06
N LEU A 86 -10.55 5.38 -0.03
CA LEU A 86 -9.45 6.09 0.60
C LEU A 86 -8.51 5.06 1.22
N PHE A 87 -7.22 5.35 1.25
CA PHE A 87 -6.25 4.55 1.98
C PHE A 87 -5.31 5.47 2.76
N THR A 88 -4.75 4.94 3.84
CA THR A 88 -3.70 5.55 4.63
C THR A 88 -2.57 4.54 4.75
N ILE A 89 -1.38 4.94 4.35
CA ILE A 89 -0.14 4.21 4.56
C ILE A 89 0.82 5.08 5.36
N PRO A 90 1.78 4.50 6.12
CA PRO A 90 2.81 5.29 6.76
C PRO A 90 3.62 6.05 5.70
N PHE A 91 4.05 7.27 6.04
CA PHE A 91 4.92 8.04 5.16
C PHE A 91 6.26 7.33 5.03
N PHE A 92 6.42 6.68 3.88
CA PHE A 92 7.62 6.00 3.45
C PHE A 92 8.02 6.58 2.10
N MET A 93 9.10 7.38 2.07
CA MET A 93 9.62 7.96 0.83
C MET A 93 11.01 7.42 0.56
N ASP A 94 11.18 6.78 -0.59
CA ASP A 94 12.48 6.43 -1.14
C ASP A 94 13.13 7.69 -1.76
N MET A 95 14.24 8.15 -1.18
CA MET A 95 15.00 9.31 -1.64
C MET A 95 16.26 8.90 -2.43
N GLY A 96 16.31 7.67 -2.94
CA GLY A 96 17.41 7.10 -3.69
C GLY A 96 18.49 6.48 -2.81
N LYS A 97 19.14 7.29 -1.96
CA LYS A 97 20.18 6.82 -1.02
C LYS A 97 19.69 6.55 0.39
N GLU A 98 18.55 7.12 0.76
CA GLU A 98 17.98 7.05 2.11
C GLU A 98 16.47 6.83 2.01
N TYR A 99 15.87 6.30 3.08
CA TYR A 99 14.42 6.32 3.27
C TYR A 99 14.06 7.45 4.24
N ASP A 100 13.09 8.30 3.88
CA ASP A 100 12.43 9.20 4.83
C ASP A 100 11.18 8.53 5.41
N LEU A 101 11.34 8.01 6.63
CA LEU A 101 10.25 7.46 7.44
C LEU A 101 9.75 8.54 8.40
N LYS A 102 8.58 9.12 8.14
CA LYS A 102 7.96 10.08 9.08
C LYS A 102 7.09 9.35 10.09
N ILE A 103 7.73 8.77 11.09
CA ILE A 103 7.07 8.20 12.27
C ILE A 103 6.86 9.34 13.27
N MET A 104 5.61 9.62 13.65
CA MET A 104 5.32 10.58 14.72
C MET A 104 5.69 9.95 16.05
N MET A 105 6.80 10.38 16.67
CA MET A 105 7.09 9.99 18.05
C MET A 105 6.24 10.84 18.99
N MET A 106 5.22 10.24 19.61
CA MET A 106 4.56 10.88 20.74
C MET A 106 5.56 10.92 21.91
N LYS A 107 5.87 12.12 22.39
CA LYS A 107 6.58 12.33 23.66
C LYS A 107 5.61 12.18 24.82
#